data_AF-A0A7W4C090-F1
#
_entry.id   AF-A0A7W4C090-F1
#
_cell.length_a   1.000
_cell.length_b   1.000
_cell.length_c   1.000
_cell.angle_alpha   90.00
_cell.angle_beta   90.00
_cell.angle_gamma   90.00
#
_symmetry.space_group_name_H-M   'P 1'
#
loop_
_entity.id
_entity.type
_entity.pdbx_description
1 polymer ?
#
loop_
_entity_poly.entity_id
_entity_poly.type
_entity_poly.pdbx_seq_one_letter_code
_entity_poly.pdbx_strand_id
1 'polypeptide(L)'
;MNQGINQSRRNLFSRRKSNVTRPPWSKTDQEFTDNCTRCDKCITACETQIIKRGEGGFPEIDFTKDECTFCKQCVDVCPEPVFDLNQSLPWSITAAIKDNCLTHEGVWCQSCKDACDPRAISFIMAVGQVPKPVIDSDACTGCGACVSPCPADAILIGHPD
;
A
#
# COMPACT_ATOMS: atom_id res chain seq x y z
N MET A 1 -30.16 -33.97 24.94
CA MET A 1 -28.69 -34.10 24.76
C MET A 1 -28.25 -32.90 23.95
N ASN A 2 -27.78 -31.85 24.64
CA ASN A 2 -27.51 -30.54 24.08
C ASN A 2 -26.06 -30.52 23.59
N GLN A 3 -25.82 -30.59 22.28
CA GLN A 3 -24.48 -30.42 21.73
C GLN A 3 -24.15 -28.92 21.67
N GLY A 4 -23.55 -28.44 22.75
CA GLY A 4 -22.96 -27.11 22.81
C GLY A 4 -21.82 -27.01 21.80
N ILE A 5 -22.02 -26.17 20.77
CA ILE A 5 -20.99 -25.80 19.82
C ILE A 5 -19.84 -25.14 20.60
N ASN A 6 -18.69 -25.81 20.63
CA ASN A 6 -17.51 -25.38 21.36
C ASN A 6 -16.85 -24.19 20.64
N GLN A 7 -17.12 -22.98 21.13
CA GLN A 7 -16.65 -21.71 20.51
C GLN A 7 -15.12 -21.56 20.53
N SER A 8 -14.42 -22.29 21.39
CA SER A 8 -12.96 -22.23 21.52
C SER A 8 -12.20 -22.78 20.30
N ARG A 9 -12.85 -23.50 19.39
CA ARG A 9 -12.25 -24.00 18.13
C ARG A 9 -12.32 -23.01 16.96
N ARG A 10 -13.04 -21.89 17.10
CA ARG A 10 -13.08 -20.84 16.05
C ARG A 10 -11.92 -19.84 16.16
N ASN A 11 -11.19 -19.82 17.27
CA ASN A 11 -10.08 -18.88 17.48
C ASN A 11 -8.72 -19.38 16.95
N LEU A 12 -8.63 -20.61 16.43
CA LEU A 12 -7.39 -21.11 15.80
C LEU A 12 -7.18 -20.58 14.37
N PHE A 13 -8.20 -19.95 13.79
CA PHE A 13 -8.10 -19.12 12.58
C PHE A 13 -8.33 -17.65 12.94
N SER A 14 -7.71 -17.17 14.01
CA SER A 14 -7.51 -15.73 14.17
C SER A 14 -6.85 -15.24 12.89
N ARG A 15 -7.65 -14.62 12.02
CA ARG A 15 -7.23 -13.95 10.80
C ARG A 15 -6.17 -12.94 11.26
N ARG A 16 -4.89 -13.29 11.10
CA ARG A 16 -3.82 -12.31 11.20
C ARG A 16 -4.28 -11.16 10.32
N LYS A 17 -4.43 -9.98 10.90
CA LYS A 17 -4.74 -8.76 10.16
C LYS A 17 -3.59 -8.62 9.17
N SER A 18 -3.81 -9.05 7.93
CA SER A 18 -2.76 -9.06 6.92
C SER A 18 -2.55 -7.61 6.53
N ASN A 19 -1.36 -7.05 6.77
CA ASN A 19 -0.96 -5.71 6.31
C ASN A 19 -0.72 -5.71 4.78
N VAL A 20 -1.64 -6.34 4.05
CA VAL A 20 -1.55 -6.56 2.62
C VAL A 20 -2.27 -5.43 1.93
N THR A 21 -1.54 -4.71 1.09
CA THR A 21 -2.12 -3.70 0.21
C THR A 21 -2.70 -4.37 -1.03
N ARG A 22 -4.00 -4.25 -1.23
CA ARG A 22 -4.68 -4.70 -2.44
C ARG A 22 -4.54 -3.66 -3.56
N PRO A 23 -4.74 -4.04 -4.83
CA PRO A 23 -4.77 -3.07 -5.92
C PRO A 23 -5.80 -1.95 -5.68
N PRO A 24 -5.63 -0.77 -6.31
CA PRO A 24 -6.52 0.34 -6.05
C PRO A 24 -7.96 0.05 -6.50
N TRP A 25 -8.91 0.73 -5.86
CA TRP A 25 -10.36 0.56 -5.92
C TRP A 25 -10.85 -0.83 -5.52
N SER A 26 -10.01 -1.66 -4.90
CA SER A 26 -10.45 -2.95 -4.38
C SER A 26 -11.55 -2.73 -3.34
N LYS A 27 -12.57 -3.58 -3.39
CA LYS A 27 -13.54 -3.71 -2.29
C LYS A 27 -12.84 -4.14 -1.01
N THR A 28 -13.60 -4.25 0.08
CA THR A 28 -13.08 -4.74 1.36
C THR A 28 -12.33 -6.06 1.20
N ASP A 29 -11.34 -6.34 2.05
CA ASP A 29 -10.53 -7.57 1.92
C ASP A 29 -11.39 -8.84 1.92
N GLN A 30 -12.51 -8.85 2.66
CA GLN A 30 -13.48 -9.94 2.62
C GLN A 30 -14.14 -10.08 1.24
N GLU A 31 -14.78 -9.04 0.73
CA GLU A 31 -15.44 -9.09 -0.58
C GLU A 31 -14.45 -9.36 -1.71
N PHE A 32 -13.24 -8.82 -1.63
CA PHE A 32 -12.18 -9.07 -2.58
C PHE A 32 -11.81 -10.56 -2.58
N THR A 33 -11.56 -11.15 -1.42
CA THR A 33 -11.15 -12.56 -1.31
C THR A 33 -12.26 -13.55 -1.64
N ASP A 34 -13.52 -13.18 -1.41
CA ASP A 34 -14.69 -13.99 -1.77
C ASP A 34 -14.94 -14.05 -3.29
N ASN A 35 -14.61 -12.98 -4.02
CA ASN A 35 -14.89 -12.87 -5.46
C ASN A 35 -13.66 -13.07 -6.35
N CYS A 36 -12.44 -12.84 -5.85
CA CYS A 36 -11.23 -12.94 -6.68
C CYS A 36 -10.91 -14.41 -7.04
N THR A 37 -10.92 -14.71 -8.34
CA THR A 37 -10.62 -16.04 -8.88
C THR A 37 -9.13 -16.37 -8.99
N ARG A 38 -8.23 -15.44 -8.62
CA ARG A 38 -6.76 -15.62 -8.66
C ARG A 38 -6.23 -15.98 -10.06
N CYS A 39 -6.83 -15.36 -11.09
CA CYS A 39 -6.51 -15.61 -12.49
C CYS A 39 -5.29 -14.84 -13.02
N ASP A 40 -4.62 -14.04 -12.18
CA ASP A 40 -3.40 -13.26 -12.49
C ASP A 40 -3.49 -12.24 -13.63
N LYS A 41 -4.69 -11.97 -14.17
CA LYS A 41 -4.85 -10.95 -15.23
C LYS A 41 -4.39 -9.57 -14.79
N CYS A 42 -4.74 -9.16 -13.57
CA CYS A 42 -4.29 -7.88 -13.00
C CYS A 42 -2.77 -7.80 -12.82
N ILE A 43 -2.14 -8.92 -12.42
CA ILE A 43 -0.68 -9.03 -12.29
C ILE A 43 -0.01 -8.83 -13.65
N THR A 44 -0.51 -9.53 -14.68
CA THR A 44 0.06 -9.48 -16.04
C THR A 44 -0.13 -8.10 -16.69
N ALA A 45 -1.27 -7.46 -16.43
CA ALA A 45 -1.62 -6.18 -17.05
C ALA A 45 -0.95 -4.96 -16.40
N CYS A 46 -0.36 -5.09 -15.21
CA CYS A 46 0.23 -3.96 -14.51
C CYS A 46 1.52 -3.47 -15.19
N GLU A 47 1.50 -2.30 -15.84
CA GLU A 47 2.67 -1.75 -16.54
C GLU A 47 3.92 -1.57 -15.67
N THR A 48 3.75 -1.20 -14.39
CA THR A 48 4.86 -1.02 -13.42
C THR A 48 5.24 -2.30 -12.67
N GLN A 49 4.55 -3.42 -12.94
CA GLN A 49 4.85 -4.74 -12.36
C GLN A 49 4.83 -4.81 -10.82
N ILE A 50 4.15 -3.87 -10.16
CA ILE A 50 4.02 -3.81 -8.70
C ILE A 50 3.03 -4.82 -8.12
N ILE A 51 2.11 -5.35 -8.93
CA ILE A 51 1.16 -6.36 -8.46
C ILE A 51 1.86 -7.72 -8.50
N LYS A 52 2.01 -8.38 -7.35
CA LYS A 52 2.55 -9.73 -7.22
C LYS A 52 1.50 -10.71 -6.73
N ARG A 53 1.75 -12.00 -6.99
CA ARG A 53 1.00 -13.09 -6.35
C ARG A 53 1.51 -13.26 -4.92
N GLY A 54 0.69 -12.91 -3.94
CA GLY A 54 1.03 -12.95 -2.52
C GLY A 54 0.46 -14.17 -1.79
N GLU A 55 0.19 -14.02 -0.49
CA GLU A 55 -0.27 -15.12 0.34
C GLU A 55 -1.67 -15.59 -0.07
N GLY A 56 -1.89 -16.91 -0.02
CA GLY A 56 -3.14 -17.51 -0.50
C GLY A 56 -3.37 -17.37 -2.01
N GLY A 57 -2.37 -16.90 -2.78
CA GLY A 57 -2.45 -16.72 -4.23
C GLY A 57 -3.25 -15.51 -4.68
N PHE A 58 -3.58 -14.58 -3.77
CA PHE A 58 -4.26 -13.34 -4.11
C PHE A 58 -3.26 -12.27 -4.58
N PRO A 59 -3.66 -11.33 -5.44
CA PRO A 59 -2.82 -10.21 -5.84
C PRO A 59 -2.58 -9.25 -4.66
N GLU A 60 -1.34 -8.77 -4.56
CA GLU A 60 -0.85 -7.84 -3.55
C GLU A 60 0.08 -6.82 -4.19
N ILE A 61 0.10 -5.60 -3.65
CA ILE A 61 0.96 -4.52 -4.13
C ILE A 61 2.34 -4.61 -3.47
N ASP A 62 3.39 -4.41 -4.27
CA ASP A 62 4.78 -4.39 -3.85
C ASP A 62 5.47 -3.09 -4.30
N PHE A 63 5.44 -2.08 -3.42
CA PHE A 63 6.04 -0.78 -3.68
C PHE A 63 7.57 -0.77 -3.66
N THR A 64 8.22 -1.90 -3.36
CA THR A 64 9.69 -2.00 -3.49
C THR A 64 10.12 -2.04 -4.96
N LYS A 65 9.21 -2.45 -5.86
CA LYS A 65 9.50 -2.56 -7.30
C LYS A 65 9.38 -1.23 -8.02
N ASP A 66 8.27 -0.53 -7.81
CA ASP A 66 7.90 0.70 -8.50
C ASP A 66 6.62 1.28 -7.83
N GLU A 67 5.92 2.20 -8.50
CA GLU A 67 4.69 2.83 -8.04
C GLU A 67 3.42 2.38 -8.75
N CYS A 68 2.26 2.79 -8.21
CA CYS A 68 0.99 2.73 -8.92
C CYS A 68 0.72 4.05 -9.63
N THR A 69 0.68 4.03 -10.96
CA THR A 69 0.35 5.18 -11.82
C THR A 69 -1.15 5.46 -11.92
N PHE A 70 -1.99 4.68 -11.22
CA PHE A 70 -3.45 4.75 -11.28
C PHE A 70 -4.02 4.60 -12.71
N CYS A 71 -3.32 3.86 -13.59
CA CYS A 71 -3.68 3.67 -15.00
C CYS A 71 -4.94 2.83 -15.24
N LYS A 72 -5.50 2.19 -14.21
CA LYS A 72 -6.71 1.33 -14.22
C LYS A 72 -6.62 0.04 -15.04
N GLN A 73 -5.48 -0.29 -15.66
CA GLN A 73 -5.31 -1.53 -16.42
C GLN A 73 -5.69 -2.78 -15.61
N CYS A 74 -5.38 -2.83 -14.30
CA CYS A 74 -5.77 -3.95 -13.43
C CYS A 74 -7.28 -4.08 -13.23
N VAL A 75 -8.02 -2.97 -13.26
CA VAL A 75 -9.48 -2.93 -13.19
C VAL A 75 -10.07 -3.40 -14.51
N ASP A 76 -9.57 -2.87 -15.63
CA ASP A 76 -10.13 -3.10 -16.96
C ASP A 76 -10.03 -4.57 -17.40
N VAL A 77 -8.96 -5.27 -17.01
CA VAL A 77 -8.76 -6.68 -17.35
C VAL A 77 -9.45 -7.66 -16.41
N CYS A 78 -9.98 -7.18 -15.27
CA CYS A 78 -10.53 -8.06 -14.24
C CYS A 78 -11.97 -8.47 -14.59
N PRO A 79 -12.25 -9.79 -14.72
CA PRO A 79 -13.61 -10.26 -14.99
C PRO A 79 -14.49 -10.30 -13.74
N GLU A 80 -13.90 -10.15 -12.54
CA GLU A 80 -14.60 -10.36 -11.27
C GLU A 80 -15.05 -9.03 -10.66
N PRO A 81 -16.16 -9.01 -9.90
CA PRO A 81 -16.69 -7.80 -9.26
C PRO A 81 -15.94 -7.42 -7.98
N VAL A 82 -14.60 -7.40 -8.03
CA VAL A 82 -13.70 -7.15 -6.89
C VAL A 82 -13.33 -5.67 -6.71
N PHE A 83 -13.60 -4.84 -7.72
CA PHE A 83 -13.36 -3.40 -7.69
C PHE A 83 -14.66 -2.62 -7.51
N ASP A 84 -14.59 -1.45 -6.86
CA ASP A 84 -15.68 -0.49 -6.71
C ASP A 84 -15.21 0.91 -7.12
N LEU A 85 -15.59 1.29 -8.34
CA LEU A 85 -15.23 2.57 -8.96
C LEU A 85 -16.13 3.74 -8.52
N ASN A 86 -17.14 3.49 -7.67
CA ASN A 86 -17.92 4.59 -7.09
C ASN A 86 -17.16 5.28 -5.94
N GLN A 87 -16.07 4.67 -5.45
CA GLN A 87 -15.17 5.28 -4.48
C GLN A 87 -14.37 6.40 -5.16
N SER A 88 -14.32 7.56 -4.52
CA SER A 88 -13.58 8.73 -5.01
C SER A 88 -12.07 8.56 -4.94
N LEU A 89 -11.59 7.79 -3.95
CA LEU A 89 -10.17 7.54 -3.73
C LEU A 89 -9.77 6.14 -4.21
N PRO A 90 -8.54 5.94 -4.72
CA PRO A 90 -8.04 4.62 -5.08
C PRO A 90 -7.90 3.69 -3.86
N TRP A 91 -7.63 4.23 -2.68
CA TRP A 91 -7.49 3.51 -1.42
C TRP A 91 -7.33 4.52 -0.28
N SER A 92 -7.29 4.04 0.97
CA SER A 92 -7.07 4.85 2.17
C SER A 92 -5.73 4.56 2.83
N ILE A 93 -4.67 4.46 2.02
CA ILE A 93 -3.29 4.26 2.48
C ILE A 93 -2.46 5.52 2.17
N THR A 94 -1.51 5.82 3.05
CA THR A 94 -0.60 6.95 2.94
C THR A 94 0.83 6.50 3.19
N ALA A 95 1.79 7.37 2.87
CA ALA A 95 3.18 7.15 3.19
C ALA A 95 3.49 7.47 4.66
N ALA A 96 4.41 6.72 5.25
CA ALA A 96 4.97 6.96 6.58
C ALA A 96 6.50 6.86 6.54
N ILE A 97 7.18 7.63 7.39
CA ILE A 97 8.64 7.64 7.52
C ILE A 97 9.05 6.86 8.76
N LYS A 98 9.95 5.90 8.59
CA LYS A 98 10.55 5.11 9.67
C LYS A 98 11.71 5.84 10.33
N ASP A 99 12.08 5.38 11.53
CA ASP A 99 13.17 5.93 12.33
C ASP A 99 14.54 5.84 11.64
N ASN A 100 14.74 4.86 10.75
CA ASN A 100 15.99 4.69 10.00
C ASN A 100 16.16 5.65 8.81
N CYS A 101 15.38 6.73 8.72
CA CYS A 101 15.56 7.77 7.71
C CYS A 101 16.94 8.41 7.83
N LEU A 102 17.68 8.50 6.72
CA LEU A 102 19.01 9.14 6.67
C LEU A 102 19.05 10.55 7.24
N THR A 103 17.95 11.30 7.15
CA THR A 103 17.88 12.65 7.73
C THR A 103 17.95 12.61 9.26
N HIS A 104 17.44 11.56 9.91
CA HIS A 104 17.57 11.32 11.36
C HIS A 104 19.03 11.18 11.79
N GLU A 105 19.86 10.59 10.92
CA GLU A 105 21.31 10.40 11.11
C GLU A 105 22.16 11.59 10.61
N GLY A 106 21.54 12.72 10.27
CA GLY A 106 22.28 13.93 9.85
C GLY A 106 22.78 13.90 8.40
N VAL A 107 22.24 13.02 7.55
CA VAL A 107 22.54 12.97 6.12
C VAL A 107 21.46 13.69 5.32
N TRP A 108 21.86 14.65 4.48
CA TRP A 108 20.94 15.37 3.60
C TRP A 108 20.46 14.45 2.47
N CYS A 109 19.16 14.13 2.46
CA CYS A 109 18.52 13.29 1.45
C CYS A 109 17.12 13.83 1.15
N GLN A 110 16.77 13.97 -0.13
CA GLN A 110 15.44 14.41 -0.58
C GLN A 110 14.79 13.45 -1.59
N SER A 111 15.34 12.25 -1.78
CA SER A 111 14.89 11.31 -2.82
C SER A 111 13.39 11.02 -2.79
N CYS A 112 12.79 10.88 -1.60
CA CYS A 112 11.35 10.64 -1.48
C CYS A 112 10.51 11.83 -1.95
N LYS A 113 10.98 13.07 -1.71
CA LYS A 113 10.30 14.28 -2.14
C LYS A 113 10.45 14.50 -3.64
N ASP A 114 11.63 14.25 -4.18
CA ASP A 114 11.88 14.40 -5.63
C ASP A 114 11.03 13.42 -6.45
N ALA A 115 10.72 12.24 -5.90
CA ALA A 115 9.83 11.26 -6.52
C ALA A 115 8.32 11.53 -6.26
N CYS A 116 7.95 12.46 -5.39
CA CYS A 116 6.56 12.65 -4.98
C CYS A 116 5.85 13.67 -5.89
N ASP A 117 5.28 13.18 -6.99
CA ASP A 117 4.47 13.98 -7.94
C ASP A 117 3.33 14.79 -7.28
N PRO A 118 2.55 14.22 -6.33
CA PRO A 118 1.52 14.98 -5.59
C PRO A 118 2.09 16.10 -4.70
N ARG A 119 3.41 16.15 -4.50
CA ARG A 119 4.10 17.08 -3.60
C ARG A 119 3.63 16.99 -2.15
N ALA A 120 3.29 15.78 -1.71
CA ALA A 120 2.85 15.50 -0.33
C ALA A 120 4.01 15.49 0.69
N ILE A 121 5.27 15.53 0.24
CA ILE A 121 6.44 15.46 1.13
C ILE A 121 7.14 16.81 1.17
N SER A 122 7.19 17.41 2.35
CA SER A 122 7.91 18.66 2.64
C SER A 122 9.03 18.41 3.65
N PHE A 123 9.92 19.39 3.85
CA PHE A 123 11.03 19.27 4.80
C PHE A 123 11.02 20.47 5.74
N ILE A 124 10.98 20.20 7.05
CA ILE A 124 11.01 21.25 8.07
C ILE A 124 12.45 21.66 8.32
N MET A 125 12.77 22.91 8.02
CA MET A 125 14.09 23.49 8.25
C MET A 125 14.32 23.74 9.75
N ALA A 126 15.50 23.38 10.24
CA ALA A 126 15.95 23.69 11.60
C ALA A 126 17.41 24.16 11.57
N VAL A 127 17.72 25.20 12.35
CA VAL A 127 19.06 25.81 12.38
C VAL A 127 20.08 24.79 12.88
N GLY A 128 21.15 24.57 12.11
CA GLY A 128 22.23 23.64 12.46
C GLY A 128 21.86 22.16 12.38
N GLN A 129 20.70 21.81 11.80
CA GLN A 129 20.25 20.43 11.65
C GLN A 129 19.89 20.13 10.20
N VAL A 130 19.97 18.84 9.83
CA VAL A 130 19.41 18.38 8.56
C VAL A 130 17.88 18.44 8.64
N PRO A 131 17.20 19.07 7.67
CA PRO A 131 15.75 19.16 7.61
C PRO A 131 15.11 17.77 7.62
N LYS A 132 14.00 17.62 8.35
CA LYS A 132 13.30 16.35 8.47
C LYS A 132 12.10 16.31 7.53
N PRO A 133 11.85 15.19 6.84
CA PRO A 133 10.70 15.05 5.97
C PRO A 133 9.40 15.00 6.79
N VAL A 134 8.35 15.62 6.26
CA VAL A 134 6.99 15.57 6.79
C VAL A 134 6.04 15.28 5.64
N ILE A 135 5.11 14.36 5.88
CA ILE A 135 4.12 13.90 4.91
C ILE A 135 2.79 14.58 5.23
N ASP A 136 2.24 15.26 4.24
CA ASP A 136 0.85 15.71 4.21
C ASP A 136 -0.02 14.51 3.81
N SER A 137 -0.78 13.98 4.76
CA SER A 137 -1.65 12.82 4.54
C SER A 137 -2.79 13.10 3.59
N ASP A 138 -3.26 14.35 3.50
CA ASP A 138 -4.39 14.73 2.67
C ASP A 138 -3.96 14.87 1.21
N ALA A 139 -2.71 15.29 0.96
CA ALA A 139 -2.11 15.34 -0.36
C ALA A 139 -1.55 13.98 -0.83
N CYS A 140 -1.24 13.06 0.09
CA CYS A 140 -0.66 11.76 -0.24
C CYS A 140 -1.69 10.83 -0.89
N THR A 141 -1.42 10.42 -2.13
CA THR A 141 -2.30 9.49 -2.87
C THR A 141 -2.05 8.01 -2.53
N GLY A 142 -1.00 7.71 -1.77
CA GLY A 142 -0.57 6.33 -1.49
C GLY A 142 0.03 5.59 -2.69
N CYS A 143 0.44 6.28 -3.77
CA CYS A 143 0.96 5.65 -4.99
C CYS A 143 2.25 4.83 -4.79
N GLY A 144 3.04 5.13 -3.76
CA GLY A 144 4.28 4.42 -3.45
C GLY A 144 5.53 4.91 -4.19
N ALA A 145 5.45 5.97 -5.00
CA ALA A 145 6.59 6.57 -5.72
C ALA A 145 7.84 6.77 -4.87
N CYS A 146 7.65 7.12 -3.60
CA CYS A 146 8.70 7.45 -2.67
C CYS A 146 9.38 6.24 -2.01
N VAL A 147 8.85 5.02 -2.20
CA VAL A 147 9.37 3.80 -1.55
C VAL A 147 10.65 3.31 -2.22
N SER A 148 10.56 2.90 -3.49
CA SER A 148 11.70 2.36 -4.26
C SER A 148 12.93 3.27 -4.30
N PRO A 149 12.84 4.61 -4.48
CA PRO A 149 14.01 5.48 -4.51
C PRO A 149 14.60 5.80 -3.13
N CYS A 150 14.03 5.31 -2.02
CA CYS A 150 14.54 5.57 -0.68
C CYS A 150 15.79 4.71 -0.39
N PRO A 151 17.01 5.27 -0.30
CA PRO A 151 18.23 4.47 -0.14
C PRO A 151 18.37 3.79 1.22
N ALA A 152 17.53 4.14 2.18
CA ALA A 152 17.50 3.55 3.52
C ALA A 152 16.26 2.68 3.75
N ASP A 153 15.46 2.42 2.71
CA ASP A 153 14.18 1.72 2.82
C ASP A 153 13.28 2.33 3.91
N ALA A 154 13.39 3.64 4.16
CA ALA A 154 12.80 4.32 5.31
C ALA A 154 11.35 4.79 5.09
N ILE A 155 10.75 4.44 3.95
CA ILE A 155 9.37 4.78 3.62
C ILE A 155 8.52 3.52 3.62
N LEU A 156 7.34 3.59 4.23
CA LEU A 156 6.30 2.57 4.18
C LEU A 156 5.04 3.16 3.55
N ILE A 157 4.23 2.33 2.92
CA ILE A 157 2.87 2.67 2.52
C ILE A 157 1.92 1.78 3.30
N GLY A 158 0.93 2.37 3.96
CA GLY A 158 -0.02 1.63 4.79
C GLY A 158 -1.21 2.50 5.19
N HIS A 159 -2.15 1.92 5.91
CA HIS A 159 -3.22 2.73 6.50
C HIS A 159 -2.61 3.69 7.55
N PRO A 160 -3.05 4.96 7.60
CA PRO A 160 -2.69 5.83 8.69
C PRO A 160 -3.16 5.20 10.01
N ASP A 161 -2.27 5.16 11.01
CA ASP A 161 -2.57 4.72 12.37
C ASP A 161 -3.54 5.70 13.08
#